data_AF-A0AAP9KRE1-F1
#
_entry.id   AF-A0AAP9KRE1-F1
#
_cell.length_a   1.000
_cell.length_b   1.000
_cell.length_c   1.000
_cell.angle_alpha   90.00
_cell.angle_beta   90.00
_cell.angle_gamma   90.00
#
_symmetry.space_group_name_H-M   'P 1'
#
loop_
_entity.id
_entity.type
_entity.pdbx_description
1 polymer ?
#
loop_
_entity_poly.entity_id
_entity_poly.type
_entity_poly.pdbx_seq_one_letter_code
_entity_poly.pdbx_strand_id
1 'polypeptide(L)'
;MNKEKQSDDVFNNPVLGTFIGVPRDTAGAMLTQEFAVRSPLPCIVILVHGVNDIGEAYETQEQGIVAGLNTRLARTDMHPHQWAEISGLTDLNGAARRVIHSGRSPVIPFYWGYRPVDRETYDNDQQRYRDEVKKLGLESVLP
;
A
#
# COMPACT_ATOMS: atom_id res chain seq x y z
N MET A 1 -2.00 -13.89 51.02
CA MET A 1 -0.74 -14.41 50.48
C MET A 1 -1.06 -15.59 49.59
N ASN A 2 -1.08 -15.41 48.27
CA ASN A 2 -1.06 -16.47 47.26
C ASN A 2 -0.70 -15.86 45.90
N LYS A 3 0.16 -16.58 45.17
CA LYS A 3 0.91 -16.15 43.98
C LYS A 3 0.06 -16.08 42.70
N GLU A 4 0.44 -15.12 41.87
CA GLU A 4 0.57 -15.12 40.39
C GLU A 4 -0.53 -15.71 39.49
N LYS A 5 -0.91 -14.90 38.50
CA LYS A 5 -0.85 -15.34 37.09
C LYS A 5 -0.31 -14.20 36.24
N GLN A 6 0.97 -14.31 35.90
CA GLN A 6 1.65 -13.49 34.91
C GLN A 6 1.20 -13.95 33.52
N SER A 7 0.52 -13.08 32.78
CA SER A 7 0.41 -13.21 31.33
C SER A 7 1.49 -12.32 30.73
N ASP A 8 2.68 -12.91 30.54
CA ASP A 8 3.78 -12.32 29.80
C ASP A 8 3.36 -12.16 28.33
N ASP A 9 2.70 -11.05 28.03
CA ASP A 9 2.68 -10.56 26.66
C ASP A 9 3.88 -9.61 26.52
N VAL A 10 4.98 -10.15 26.01
CA VAL A 10 6.29 -9.49 25.86
C VAL A 10 6.16 -8.17 25.06
N PHE A 11 5.05 -7.99 24.35
CA PHE A 11 4.75 -6.81 23.54
C PHE A 11 4.17 -5.61 24.32
N ASN A 12 3.94 -5.70 25.63
CA ASN A 12 3.31 -4.61 26.40
C ASN A 12 3.79 -4.53 27.87
N ASN A 13 5.11 -4.40 28.09
CA ASN A 13 5.65 -4.12 29.43
C ASN A 13 5.44 -2.64 29.79
N PRO A 14 4.65 -2.29 30.83
CA PRO A 14 4.35 -0.90 31.19
C PRO A 14 5.51 -0.13 31.86
N VAL A 15 6.60 -0.80 32.24
CA VAL A 15 7.78 -0.16 32.88
C VAL A 15 8.66 0.58 31.86
N LEU A 16 8.70 0.07 30.63
CA LEU A 16 9.20 0.82 29.48
C LEU A 16 7.98 1.55 28.94
N GLY A 17 7.91 2.87 29.13
CA GLY A 17 6.75 3.68 28.76
C GLY A 17 6.22 3.30 27.37
N THR A 18 4.91 3.45 27.16
CA THR A 18 4.17 3.14 25.92
C THR A 18 4.74 3.87 24.72
N PHE A 19 5.89 3.43 24.24
CA PHE A 19 6.60 4.05 23.16
C PHE A 19 6.53 3.12 21.97
N ILE A 20 5.54 3.41 21.15
CA ILE A 20 5.36 2.82 19.84
C ILE A 20 6.17 3.70 18.87
N GLY A 21 7.30 3.20 18.32
CA GLY A 21 8.08 3.89 17.29
C GLY A 21 9.60 3.86 17.51
N VAL A 22 10.32 4.86 16.96
CA VAL A 22 11.74 5.17 17.30
C VAL A 22 11.78 6.33 18.30
N PRO A 23 12.38 6.19 19.50
CA PRO A 23 12.23 7.17 20.59
C PRO A 23 12.80 8.53 20.19
N ARG A 24 11.93 9.51 19.97
CA ARG A 24 12.34 10.87 19.55
C ARG A 24 12.89 11.69 20.70
N ASP A 25 12.44 11.42 21.92
CA ASP A 25 12.72 12.25 23.10
C ASP A 25 13.69 11.58 24.07
N THR A 26 13.92 10.27 23.92
CA THR A 26 14.73 9.44 24.85
C THR A 26 16.12 9.15 24.32
N ALA A 27 16.32 9.22 23.00
CA ALA A 27 17.65 9.29 22.42
C ALA A 27 18.12 10.74 22.62
N GLY A 28 18.96 10.99 23.63
CA GLY A 28 19.57 12.32 23.81
C GLY A 28 20.20 12.84 22.50
N ALA A 29 20.57 14.13 22.47
CA ALA A 29 21.03 14.88 21.29
C ALA A 29 22.23 14.30 20.49
N MET A 30 22.68 13.09 20.80
CA MET A 30 23.95 12.50 20.38
C MET A 30 23.85 11.37 19.33
N LEU A 31 22.66 11.04 18.80
CA LEU A 31 22.54 10.00 17.75
C LEU A 31 21.74 10.40 16.49
N THR A 32 21.15 11.59 16.45
CA THR A 32 20.30 12.04 15.34
C THR A 32 20.89 13.30 14.72
N GLN A 33 21.46 13.16 13.52
CA GLN A 33 21.80 14.29 12.66
C GLN A 33 20.60 14.60 11.76
N GLU A 34 20.17 15.85 11.74
CA GLU A 34 19.16 16.27 10.77
C GLU A 34 19.75 16.26 9.36
N PHE A 35 19.13 15.47 8.49
CA PHE A 35 19.47 15.38 7.09
C PHE A 35 18.26 15.83 6.27
N ALA A 36 18.48 16.68 5.27
CA ALA A 36 17.42 17.29 4.47
C ALA A 36 16.77 16.33 3.46
N VAL A 37 16.68 15.04 3.79
CA VAL A 37 16.03 14.02 2.98
C VAL A 37 14.96 13.33 3.80
N ARG A 38 13.80 13.12 3.19
CA ARG A 38 12.69 12.42 3.82
C ARG A 38 13.09 10.97 4.08
N SER A 39 12.76 10.45 5.26
CA SER A 39 12.98 9.05 5.59
C SER A 39 12.36 8.13 4.53
N PRO A 40 13.00 7.02 4.14
CA PRO A 40 12.41 6.08 3.18
C PRO A 40 11.10 5.49 3.73
N LEU A 41 10.29 4.90 2.85
CA LEU A 41 9.16 4.08 3.29
C LEU A 41 9.68 2.86 4.05
N PRO A 42 8.99 2.41 5.10
CA PRO A 42 9.53 1.40 6.01
C PRO A 42 9.55 -0.01 5.42
N CYS A 43 8.72 -0.27 4.40
CA CYS A 43 8.61 -1.57 3.73
C CYS A 43 7.94 -1.41 2.36
N ILE A 44 7.83 -2.52 1.63
CA ILE A 44 6.98 -2.69 0.45
C ILE A 44 5.84 -3.63 0.86
N VAL A 45 4.60 -3.25 0.56
CA VAL A 45 3.42 -4.07 0.84
C VAL A 45 2.69 -4.34 -0.47
N ILE A 46 2.55 -5.61 -0.86
CA ILE A 46 1.83 -5.99 -2.08
C ILE A 46 0.47 -6.55 -1.65
N LEU A 47 -0.61 -5.88 -2.08
CA LEU A 47 -1.98 -6.37 -1.87
C LEU A 47 -2.40 -7.19 -3.07
N VAL A 48 -2.61 -8.48 -2.86
CA VAL A 48 -3.10 -9.42 -3.88
C VAL A 48 -4.55 -9.75 -3.56
N HIS A 49 -5.45 -9.60 -4.53
CA HIS A 49 -6.86 -9.92 -4.33
C HIS A 49 -7.11 -11.43 -4.43
N GLY A 50 -8.25 -11.91 -3.94
CA GLY A 50 -8.61 -13.33 -4.04
C GLY A 50 -8.88 -13.78 -5.48
N VAL A 51 -9.01 -15.09 -5.67
CA VAL A 51 -9.57 -15.63 -6.92
C VAL A 51 -11.03 -15.19 -7.03
N ASN A 52 -11.45 -14.72 -8.22
CA ASN A 52 -12.80 -14.18 -8.47
C ASN A 52 -13.16 -12.92 -7.65
N ASP A 53 -12.16 -12.21 -7.15
CA ASP A 53 -12.27 -10.89 -6.51
C ASP A 53 -11.77 -9.83 -7.51
N ILE A 54 -12.25 -8.59 -7.40
CA ILE A 54 -11.94 -7.48 -8.30
C ILE A 54 -11.06 -6.41 -7.65
N GLY A 55 -10.64 -6.62 -6.40
CA GLY A 55 -9.78 -5.73 -5.65
C GLY A 55 -10.51 -4.51 -5.10
N GLU A 56 -11.81 -4.60 -4.80
CA GLU A 56 -12.60 -3.48 -4.28
C GLU A 56 -12.11 -2.99 -2.91
N ALA A 57 -11.48 -3.89 -2.13
CA ALA A 57 -11.05 -3.61 -0.77
C ALA A 57 -9.69 -2.91 -0.68
N TYR A 58 -8.96 -2.73 -1.79
CA TYR A 58 -7.58 -2.23 -1.74
C TYR A 58 -7.43 -0.85 -1.12
N GLU A 59 -8.34 0.09 -1.43
CA GLU A 59 -8.31 1.43 -0.84
C GLU A 59 -8.47 1.37 0.68
N THR A 60 -9.46 0.60 1.16
CA THR A 60 -9.73 0.45 2.60
C THR A 60 -8.56 -0.24 3.32
N GLN A 61 -7.98 -1.28 2.71
CA GLN A 61 -6.83 -1.99 3.25
C GLN A 61 -5.61 -1.08 3.34
N GLU A 62 -5.35 -0.28 2.29
CA GLU A 62 -4.29 0.71 2.31
C GLU A 62 -4.46 1.72 3.44
N GLN A 63 -5.66 2.28 3.60
CA GLN A 63 -5.95 3.24 4.67
C GLN A 63 -5.60 2.68 6.04
N GLY A 64 -5.98 1.42 6.30
CA GLY A 64 -5.66 0.72 7.55
C GLY A 64 -4.16 0.48 7.73
N ILE A 65 -3.47 0.05 6.67
CA ILE A 65 -2.02 -0.20 6.70
C ILE A 65 -1.25 1.10 6.97
N VAL A 66 -1.56 2.16 6.23
CA VAL A 66 -0.92 3.47 6.39
C VAL A 66 -1.15 4.03 7.80
N ALA A 67 -2.40 3.99 8.28
CA ALA A 67 -2.71 4.41 9.65
C ALA A 67 -1.95 3.58 10.69
N GLY A 68 -1.93 2.26 10.52
CA GLY A 68 -1.23 1.34 11.41
C GLY A 68 0.29 1.54 11.44
N LEU A 69 0.90 1.84 10.29
CA LEU A 69 2.34 2.10 10.16
C LEU A 69 2.71 3.48 10.72
N ASN A 70 1.90 4.51 10.46
CA ASN A 70 2.09 5.83 11.06
C ASN A 70 2.06 5.73 12.59
N THR A 71 1.06 5.05 13.16
CA THR A 71 0.98 4.80 14.60
C THR A 71 2.18 3.98 15.09
N ARG A 72 2.52 2.86 14.43
CA ARG A 72 3.59 1.94 14.88
C ARG A 72 5.00 2.53 14.84
N LEU A 73 5.24 3.46 13.93
CA LEU A 73 6.56 4.06 13.72
C LEU A 73 6.67 5.49 14.24
N ALA A 74 5.62 6.00 14.91
CA ALA A 74 5.49 7.40 15.28
C ALA A 74 5.79 8.34 14.09
N ARG A 75 5.17 8.05 12.94
CA ARG A 75 5.29 8.80 11.68
C ARG A 75 3.97 9.47 11.33
N THR A 76 4.04 10.58 10.61
CA THR A 76 2.87 11.35 10.14
C THR A 76 2.98 11.70 8.66
N ASP A 77 4.01 11.23 7.98
CA ASP A 77 4.32 11.58 6.59
C ASP A 77 3.67 10.63 5.57
N MET A 78 3.32 9.40 5.97
CA MET A 78 2.70 8.44 5.08
C MET A 78 1.21 8.75 4.90
N HIS A 79 0.72 8.68 3.67
CA HIS A 79 -0.68 8.90 3.33
C HIS A 79 -1.09 8.02 2.14
N PRO A 80 -2.37 7.58 2.08
CA PRO A 80 -2.87 6.69 1.03
C PRO A 80 -2.73 7.26 -0.38
N HIS A 81 -2.84 6.36 -1.37
CA HIS A 81 -3.03 6.70 -2.77
C HIS A 81 -4.36 7.43 -3.01
N GLN A 82 -4.46 8.13 -4.15
CA GLN A 82 -5.76 8.55 -4.65
C GLN A 82 -6.35 7.46 -5.52
N TRP A 83 -7.60 7.07 -5.22
CA TRP A 83 -8.29 5.97 -5.88
C TRP A 83 -9.47 6.48 -6.71
N ALA A 84 -9.60 5.95 -7.92
CA ALA A 84 -10.79 6.17 -8.76
C ALA A 84 -11.34 4.83 -9.24
N GLU A 85 -12.64 4.82 -9.54
CA GLU A 85 -13.29 3.67 -10.15
C GLU A 85 -12.72 3.39 -11.55
N ILE A 86 -12.54 2.12 -11.85
CA ILE A 86 -12.18 1.65 -13.19
C ILE A 86 -13.48 1.41 -13.95
N SER A 87 -13.86 2.37 -14.80
CA SER A 87 -14.99 2.19 -15.71
C SER A 87 -14.70 1.08 -16.74
N GLY A 88 -15.62 0.13 -16.89
CA GLY A 88 -15.57 -0.90 -17.95
C GLY A 88 -14.86 -2.20 -17.59
N LEU A 89 -14.32 -2.34 -16.36
CA LEU A 89 -13.66 -3.58 -15.93
C LEU A 89 -14.66 -4.65 -15.47
N THR A 90 -15.87 -4.26 -15.05
CA THR A 90 -16.93 -5.17 -14.63
C THR A 90 -18.29 -4.58 -14.97
N ASP A 91 -19.28 -5.46 -15.26
CA ASP A 91 -20.70 -5.09 -15.34
C ASP A 91 -21.39 -5.18 -13.97
N LEU A 92 -20.60 -5.38 -12.90
CA LEU A 92 -21.04 -5.62 -11.54
C LEU A 92 -21.12 -4.31 -10.75
N ASN A 93 -22.11 -4.21 -9.87
CA ASN A 93 -22.21 -3.12 -8.90
C ASN A 93 -21.07 -3.25 -7.87
N GLY A 94 -20.18 -2.25 -7.85
CA GLY A 94 -18.92 -2.29 -7.11
C GLY A 94 -17.76 -2.25 -8.11
N ALA A 95 -17.36 -1.04 -8.50
CA ALA A 95 -16.28 -0.89 -9.46
C ALA A 95 -14.94 -1.21 -8.79
N ALA A 96 -14.13 -2.05 -9.45
CA ALA A 96 -12.72 -2.16 -9.13
C ALA A 96 -12.13 -0.74 -9.09
N ARG A 97 -11.37 -0.39 -8.04
CA ARG A 97 -10.75 0.93 -7.93
C ARG A 97 -9.29 0.82 -8.30
N ARG A 98 -8.74 1.77 -9.05
CA ARG A 98 -7.30 1.88 -9.34
C ARG A 98 -6.71 3.12 -8.71
N VAL A 99 -5.41 3.07 -8.49
CA VAL A 99 -4.61 4.26 -8.17
C VAL A 99 -4.56 5.19 -9.39
N ILE A 100 -4.95 6.45 -9.18
CA ILE A 100 -4.83 7.53 -10.19
C ILE A 100 -3.67 8.47 -9.90
N HIS A 101 -3.31 8.65 -8.63
CA HIS A 101 -2.15 9.42 -8.21
C HIS A 101 -1.42 8.73 -7.07
N SER A 102 -0.09 8.68 -7.19
CA SER A 102 0.81 8.16 -6.17
C SER A 102 0.73 8.96 -4.87
N GLY A 103 0.43 8.30 -3.75
CA GLY A 103 0.56 8.84 -2.40
C GLY A 103 1.94 8.51 -1.82
N ARG A 104 2.13 8.78 -0.53
CA ARG A 104 3.31 8.31 0.23
C ARG A 104 2.95 7.03 0.98
N SER A 105 2.55 6.01 0.23
CA SER A 105 2.10 4.72 0.73
C SER A 105 3.09 3.62 0.32
N PRO A 106 3.38 2.65 1.20
CA PRO A 106 4.16 1.47 0.84
C PRO A 106 3.34 0.42 0.06
N VAL A 107 2.05 0.66 -0.14
CA VAL A 107 1.12 -0.31 -0.72
C VAL A 107 1.14 -0.29 -2.24
N ILE A 108 1.26 -1.47 -2.84
CA ILE A 108 1.14 -1.71 -4.28
C ILE A 108 -0.04 -2.66 -4.50
N PRO A 109 -1.16 -2.21 -5.11
CA PRO A 109 -2.24 -3.10 -5.49
C PRO A 109 -1.82 -3.97 -6.68
N PHE A 110 -2.06 -5.28 -6.58
CA PHE A 110 -1.68 -6.25 -7.59
C PHE A 110 -2.91 -7.00 -8.10
N TYR A 111 -3.40 -6.58 -9.26
CA TYR A 111 -4.51 -7.24 -9.95
C TYR A 111 -3.98 -8.43 -10.74
N TRP A 112 -4.51 -9.61 -10.43
CA TRP A 112 -4.13 -10.86 -11.09
C TRP A 112 -5.37 -11.63 -11.50
N GLY A 113 -5.38 -12.14 -12.72
CA GLY A 113 -6.53 -12.86 -13.22
C GLY A 113 -6.65 -12.77 -14.72
N TYR A 114 -7.39 -13.73 -15.26
CA TYR A 114 -7.74 -13.77 -16.66
C TYR A 114 -9.19 -13.32 -16.79
N ARG A 115 -9.45 -12.26 -17.56
CA ARG A 115 -10.80 -11.92 -18.00
C ARG A 115 -11.07 -12.64 -19.32
N PRO A 116 -11.93 -13.68 -19.37
CA PRO A 116 -12.37 -14.23 -20.63
C PRO A 116 -13.12 -13.15 -21.40
N VAL A 117 -12.63 -12.86 -22.60
CA VAL A 117 -13.27 -11.97 -23.56
C VAL A 117 -13.49 -12.74 -24.85
N ASP A 118 -14.46 -12.32 -25.66
CA ASP A 118 -14.58 -12.82 -27.03
C ASP A 118 -13.36 -12.39 -27.86
N ARG A 119 -13.16 -13.07 -28.99
CA ARG A 119 -11.98 -12.86 -29.83
C ARG A 119 -11.91 -11.45 -30.40
N GLU A 120 -13.05 -10.85 -30.73
CA GLU A 120 -13.11 -9.50 -31.29
C GLU A 120 -12.69 -8.46 -30.25
N THR A 121 -13.22 -8.56 -29.03
CA THR A 121 -12.83 -7.72 -27.90
C THR A 121 -11.34 -7.88 -27.56
N TYR A 122 -10.80 -9.11 -27.61
CA TYR A 122 -9.37 -9.35 -27.43
C TYR A 122 -8.53 -8.64 -28.49
N ASP A 123 -8.86 -8.81 -29.77
CA ASP A 123 -8.12 -8.24 -30.89
C ASP A 123 -8.14 -6.70 -30.84
N ASN A 124 -9.28 -6.11 -30.46
CA ASN A 124 -9.43 -4.67 -30.28
C ASN A 124 -8.59 -4.13 -29.11
N ASP A 125 -8.56 -4.83 -27.97
CA ASP A 125 -7.75 -4.43 -26.81
C ASP A 125 -6.24 -4.56 -27.11
N GLN A 126 -5.84 -5.61 -27.85
CA GLN A 126 -4.46 -5.75 -28.34
C GLN A 126 -4.05 -4.61 -29.29
N GLN A 127 -4.94 -4.20 -30.20
CA GLN A 127 -4.66 -3.06 -31.06
C GLN A 127 -4.54 -1.76 -30.26
N ARG A 128 -5.46 -1.51 -29.34
CA ARG A 128 -5.44 -0.32 -28.46
C ARG A 128 -4.13 -0.25 -27.66
N TYR A 129 -3.74 -1.34 -27.01
CA TYR A 129 -2.50 -1.43 -26.26
C TYR A 129 -1.28 -1.12 -27.12
N ARG A 130 -1.19 -1.71 -28.32
CA ARG A 130 -0.06 -1.45 -29.24
C ARG A 130 0.00 0.01 -29.67
N ASP A 131 -1.15 0.66 -29.86
CA ASP A 131 -1.21 2.07 -30.24
C ASP A 131 -0.88 3.00 -29.08
N GLU A 132 -1.29 2.68 -27.85
CA GLU A 132 -0.89 3.38 -26.62
C GLU A 132 0.63 3.25 -26.39
N VAL A 133 1.19 2.04 -26.53
CA VAL A 133 2.63 1.79 -26.42
C VAL A 133 3.41 2.53 -27.50
N LYS A 134 2.93 2.61 -28.74
CA LYS A 134 3.60 3.40 -29.79
C LYS A 134 3.61 4.91 -29.50
N LYS A 135 2.60 5.42 -28.78
CA LYS A 135 2.50 6.85 -28.40
C LYS A 135 3.44 7.19 -27.24
N LEU A 136 3.67 6.25 -26.33
CA LEU A 136 4.72 6.34 -25.33
C LEU A 136 6.06 6.09 -26.06
N GLY A 137 6.81 7.15 -26.35
CA GLY A 137 8.08 7.04 -27.07
C GLY A 137 9.09 6.08 -26.42
N LEU A 138 10.26 5.89 -27.05
CA LEU A 138 11.35 4.98 -26.66
C LEU A 138 11.79 5.01 -25.19
N GLU A 139 11.41 6.02 -24.40
CA GLU A 139 11.70 6.14 -22.97
C GLU A 139 10.98 5.08 -22.10
N SER A 140 9.92 4.44 -22.59
CA SER A 140 9.21 3.37 -21.88
C SER A 140 9.68 1.95 -22.22
N VAL A 141 10.65 1.81 -23.14
CA VAL A 141 11.29 0.53 -23.43
C VAL A 141 12.47 0.40 -22.47
N LEU A 142 12.36 -0.51 -21.50
CA LEU A 142 13.51 -0.86 -20.66
C LEU A 142 14.66 -1.32 -21.57
N PRO A 143 15.90 -0.86 -21.31
CA PRO A 143 17.06 -1.14 -22.16
C PRO A 143 17.35 -2.63 -22.34
#